data_AF-A0A4T0FFJ5-F1
#
_entry.id   AF-A0A4T0FFJ5-F1
#
_cell.length_a   1.000
_cell.length_b   1.000
_cell.length_c   1.000
_cell.angle_alpha   90.00
_cell.angle_beta   90.00
_cell.angle_gamma   90.00
#
_symmetry.space_group_name_H-M   'P 1'
#
loop_
_entity.id
_entity.type
_entity.pdbx_description
1 polymer ?
#
loop_
_entity_poly.entity_id
_entity_poly.type
_entity_poly.pdbx_seq_one_letter_code
_entity_poly.pdbx_strand_id
1 'polypeptide(L)'
;MIQAETSNNSNLAVSEPLALAIVDPDSDRENSVEGKYRRLVRSHRSGLLDRELKPNPKTRDGLKVLLNYPPTKELSASEKNLVWKFRFYLARDKRALTKFLKSVTWTDASEVHQAVNILLPLWAEPDTEDALELLGPTFVHPKVRSYGVKLLSRADDEELLLYLLQLVQAIKFETSRFKNSHSNKSSYNNSGLVDLLIERAVRNDELGNNFYWYLMVECPGSRYERLYARVAHLYNQSLVQTSNGKERRATIAKQAQLVEDLGGIAKMLRLSKDPRPRKIEILRSIITDSRKSLAKLPLPLPLPVDARIFVYGIDAERSSVFKSNLFPMLLYFQGNNGTRVDDFPIIFKDGDDLRQDQLVVQLFTLMDRLLRKENLDLRLKLFKVLATSATAGMVQYLPNKTLSTAVNDHGSLLAYLRSNYPNESSVMTYGVEPMVLDNFVRSCAISTAGYCVMTFLLGVGDRHLDNLLVCPDGHFFHVDFGYILGRDPKPFPPLLKISKEMVD
;
A
#
# COMPACT_ATOMS: atom_id res chain seq x y z
N MET A 1 4.67 -59.22 38.67
CA MET A 1 5.93 -58.90 39.38
C MET A 1 6.37 -57.52 38.89
N ILE A 2 6.82 -56.67 39.80
CA ILE A 2 6.66 -55.20 39.87
C ILE A 2 7.44 -54.36 38.81
N GLN A 3 6.97 -53.09 38.62
CA GLN A 3 7.60 -51.86 38.07
C GLN A 3 7.58 -51.63 36.55
N ALA A 4 7.48 -50.42 35.97
CA ALA A 4 7.33 -48.99 36.35
C ALA A 4 6.70 -48.27 35.10
N GLU A 5 6.25 -47.01 35.02
CA GLU A 5 6.94 -45.71 35.16
C GLU A 5 5.93 -44.62 34.66
N THR A 6 5.59 -43.61 35.49
CA THR A 6 5.95 -42.16 35.39
C THR A 6 4.96 -41.20 34.70
N SER A 7 4.17 -40.55 35.57
CA SER A 7 3.88 -39.10 35.65
C SER A 7 3.43 -38.30 34.42
N ASN A 8 2.11 -38.11 34.32
CA ASN A 8 1.47 -36.92 33.75
C ASN A 8 1.59 -35.75 34.74
N ASN A 9 2.15 -34.61 34.30
CA ASN A 9 1.93 -33.32 34.96
C ASN A 9 1.74 -32.22 33.91
N SER A 10 0.49 -31.84 33.74
CA SER A 10 0.01 -30.66 33.02
C SER A 10 0.44 -29.38 33.74
N ASN A 11 1.24 -28.53 33.09
CA ASN A 11 1.55 -27.19 33.58
C ASN A 11 1.08 -26.11 32.59
N LEU A 12 -0.03 -25.49 32.97
CA LEU A 12 -0.24 -24.03 33.04
C LEU A 12 -0.06 -23.22 31.75
N ALA A 13 -1.13 -23.19 30.96
CA ALA A 13 -1.45 -22.03 30.13
C ALA A 13 -1.84 -20.86 31.06
N VAL A 14 -1.07 -19.77 31.00
CA VAL A 14 -1.39 -18.52 31.68
C VAL A 14 -2.64 -17.95 31.02
N SER A 15 -3.78 -18.08 31.69
CA SER A 15 -5.03 -17.43 31.30
C SER A 15 -4.87 -15.92 31.45
N GLU A 16 -5.08 -15.17 30.36
CA GLU A 16 -5.41 -13.75 30.45
C GLU A 16 -6.55 -13.56 31.46
N PRO A 17 -6.52 -12.52 32.32
CA PRO A 17 -7.65 -12.25 33.16
C PRO A 17 -8.83 -11.92 32.25
N LEU A 18 -9.90 -12.73 32.33
CA LEU A 18 -11.23 -12.38 31.84
C LEU A 18 -11.69 -11.11 32.57
N ALA A 19 -11.23 -9.96 32.09
CA ALA A 19 -11.96 -8.73 32.26
C ALA A 19 -13.27 -8.95 31.50
N LEU A 20 -14.34 -9.28 32.23
CA LEU A 20 -15.70 -9.08 31.76
C LEU A 20 -15.75 -7.62 31.28
N ALA A 21 -15.64 -7.42 29.97
CA ALA A 21 -15.98 -6.16 29.35
C ALA A 21 -17.48 -6.00 29.61
N ILE A 22 -17.81 -5.32 30.71
CA ILE A 22 -19.17 -4.85 30.97
C ILE A 22 -19.43 -3.87 29.82
N VAL A 23 -20.06 -4.39 28.76
CA VAL A 23 -20.51 -3.57 27.65
C VAL A 23 -21.58 -2.67 28.22
N ASP A 24 -21.22 -1.43 28.48
CA ASP A 24 -22.18 -0.40 28.86
C ASP A 24 -23.10 -0.19 27.64
N PRO A 25 -24.39 -0.58 27.72
CA PRO A 25 -25.32 -0.45 26.60
C PRO A 25 -25.60 1.01 26.23
N ASP A 26 -25.22 1.96 27.09
CA ASP A 26 -25.33 3.40 26.88
C ASP A 26 -23.99 4.04 26.45
N SER A 27 -22.88 3.28 26.36
CA SER A 27 -21.58 3.82 25.90
C SER A 27 -21.62 4.37 24.47
N ASP A 28 -22.45 3.80 23.61
CA ASP A 28 -22.69 4.27 22.24
C ASP A 28 -23.71 5.42 22.17
N ARG A 29 -24.35 5.79 23.28
CA ARG A 29 -25.33 6.88 23.32
C ARG A 29 -24.66 8.21 23.61
N GLU A 30 -24.98 9.21 22.80
CA GLU A 30 -24.52 10.57 23.02
C GLU A 30 -25.00 11.09 24.38
N ASN A 31 -24.07 11.54 25.23
CA ASN A 31 -24.38 12.09 26.54
C ASN A 31 -25.38 13.25 26.39
N SER A 32 -26.59 13.07 26.94
CA SER A 32 -27.68 14.03 26.80
C SER A 32 -27.37 15.41 27.39
N VAL A 33 -26.54 15.47 28.44
CA VAL A 33 -26.10 16.72 29.06
C VAL A 33 -25.15 17.46 28.12
N GLU A 34 -24.17 16.75 27.56
CA GLU A 34 -23.22 17.32 26.60
C GLU A 34 -23.95 17.77 25.31
N GLY A 35 -24.88 16.96 24.82
CA GLY A 35 -25.71 17.30 23.67
C GLY A 35 -26.62 18.52 23.92
N LYS A 36 -27.06 18.77 25.15
CA LYS A 36 -27.82 19.97 25.53
C LYS A 36 -26.92 21.19 25.68
N TYR A 37 -25.78 21.05 26.37
CA TYR A 37 -24.77 22.11 26.51
C TYR A 37 -24.28 22.58 25.13
N ARG A 38 -23.94 21.65 24.24
CA ARG A 38 -23.52 21.96 22.86
C ARG A 38 -24.58 22.74 22.09
N ARG A 39 -25.85 22.29 22.11
CA ARG A 39 -26.95 23.00 21.45
C ARG A 39 -27.17 24.42 21.99
N LEU A 40 -26.92 24.64 23.28
CA LEU A 40 -26.96 25.97 23.89
C LEU A 40 -25.79 26.84 23.41
N VAL A 41 -24.56 26.31 23.44
CA VAL A 41 -23.34 27.05 23.02
C VAL A 41 -23.35 27.37 21.53
N ARG A 42 -23.89 26.47 20.69
CA ARG A 42 -23.92 26.59 19.23
C ARG A 42 -25.24 27.15 18.69
N SER A 43 -26.14 27.58 19.58
CA SER A 43 -27.48 28.08 19.22
C SER A 43 -27.41 29.20 18.18
N HIS A 44 -28.16 29.02 17.08
CA HIS A 44 -28.20 29.90 15.89
C HIS A 44 -28.74 31.31 16.13
N ARG A 45 -29.00 31.72 17.37
CA ARG A 45 -29.48 33.09 17.69
C ARG A 45 -28.46 34.18 17.34
N SER A 46 -27.20 33.82 17.08
CA SER A 46 -26.08 34.75 16.83
C SER A 46 -25.52 34.73 15.39
N GLY A 47 -26.19 34.09 14.42
CA GLY A 47 -25.61 33.75 13.11
C GLY A 47 -24.97 34.89 12.29
N LEU A 48 -25.42 36.15 12.46
CA LEU A 48 -24.79 37.32 11.82
C LEU A 48 -23.50 37.76 12.54
N LEU A 49 -23.48 37.70 13.86
CA LEU A 49 -22.33 38.09 14.69
C LEU A 49 -21.16 37.11 14.55
N ASP A 50 -21.45 35.85 14.24
CA ASP A 50 -20.43 34.81 14.06
C ASP A 50 -19.53 35.05 12.83
N ARG A 51 -20.02 35.75 11.79
CA ARG A 51 -19.26 35.97 10.54
C ARG A 51 -18.10 36.94 10.73
N GLU A 52 -18.25 37.89 11.66
CA GLU A 52 -17.26 38.93 11.94
C GLU A 52 -16.36 38.59 13.14
N LEU A 53 -16.64 37.47 13.82
CA LEU A 53 -15.95 37.05 15.02
C LEU A 53 -14.47 36.71 14.74
N LYS A 54 -13.56 37.44 15.38
CA LYS A 54 -12.11 37.19 15.32
C LYS A 54 -11.59 36.69 16.67
N PRO A 55 -10.71 35.69 16.71
CA PRO A 55 -10.13 35.22 17.96
C PRO A 55 -9.16 36.26 18.54
N ASN A 56 -9.15 36.38 19.87
CA ASN A 56 -8.10 37.13 20.55
C ASN A 56 -6.73 36.41 20.43
N PRO A 57 -5.59 37.06 20.74
CA PRO A 57 -4.27 36.46 20.55
C PRO A 57 -4.08 35.10 21.22
N LYS A 58 -4.53 34.94 22.48
CA LYS A 58 -4.42 33.67 23.22
C LYS A 58 -5.23 32.55 22.55
N THR A 59 -6.47 32.85 22.14
CA THR A 59 -7.33 31.90 21.44
C THR A 59 -6.78 31.54 20.07
N ARG A 60 -6.20 32.51 19.35
CA ARG A 60 -5.56 32.26 18.05
C ARG A 60 -4.38 31.32 18.20
N ASP A 61 -3.54 31.50 19.22
CA ASP A 61 -2.39 30.64 19.44
C ASP A 61 -2.82 29.23 19.87
N GLY A 62 -3.89 29.10 20.66
CA GLY A 62 -4.55 27.82 20.94
C GLY A 62 -5.11 27.14 19.69
N LEU A 63 -5.79 27.88 18.81
CA LEU A 63 -6.27 27.36 17.53
C LEU A 63 -5.11 26.86 16.66
N LYS A 64 -3.98 27.58 16.59
CA LYS A 64 -2.78 27.12 15.85
C LYS A 64 -2.27 25.76 16.34
N VAL A 65 -2.27 25.53 17.66
CA VAL A 65 -1.89 24.22 18.22
C VAL A 65 -2.85 23.12 17.75
N LEU A 66 -4.17 23.39 17.74
CA LEU A 66 -5.17 22.43 17.25
C LEU A 66 -5.01 22.12 15.76
N LEU A 67 -4.65 23.13 14.95
CA LEU A 67 -4.42 22.94 13.51
C LEU A 67 -3.20 22.05 13.23
N ASN A 68 -2.21 22.03 14.11
CA ASN A 68 -1.03 21.19 14.00
C ASN A 68 -1.25 19.75 14.53
N TYR A 69 -2.44 19.41 15.02
CA TYR A 69 -2.72 18.04 15.45
C TYR A 69 -2.67 17.07 14.27
N PRO A 70 -2.14 15.85 14.47
CA PRO A 70 -2.14 14.84 13.42
C PRO A 70 -3.58 14.49 13.03
N PRO A 71 -3.83 14.02 11.79
CA PRO A 71 -5.16 13.61 11.33
C PRO A 71 -5.84 12.59 12.24
N THR A 72 -5.09 11.69 12.86
CA THR A 72 -5.66 10.63 13.71
C THR A 72 -6.04 11.10 15.12
N LYS A 73 -5.57 12.26 15.57
CA LYS A 73 -5.90 12.77 16.91
C LYS A 73 -7.34 13.25 16.97
N GLU A 74 -8.10 12.69 17.90
CA GLU A 74 -9.47 13.13 18.16
C GLU A 74 -9.50 14.46 18.92
N LEU A 75 -10.45 15.32 18.55
CA LEU A 75 -10.70 16.59 19.22
C LEU A 75 -11.66 16.37 20.38
N SER A 76 -11.33 16.93 21.54
CA SER A 76 -12.24 17.00 22.68
C SER A 76 -13.47 17.88 22.39
N ALA A 77 -14.52 17.75 23.21
CA ALA A 77 -15.75 18.51 23.02
C ALA A 77 -15.53 20.03 23.09
N SER A 78 -14.68 20.49 24.00
CA SER A 78 -14.32 21.91 24.15
C SER A 78 -13.55 22.43 22.92
N GLU A 79 -12.61 21.65 22.39
CA GLU A 79 -11.87 21.98 21.17
C GLU A 79 -12.79 22.02 19.94
N LYS A 80 -13.70 21.04 19.79
CA LYS A 80 -14.71 21.04 18.72
C LYS A 80 -15.59 22.29 18.79
N ASN A 81 -16.02 22.69 19.99
CA ASN A 81 -16.80 23.90 20.20
C ASN A 81 -16.01 25.17 19.87
N LEU A 82 -14.71 25.20 20.18
CA LEU A 82 -13.84 26.32 19.84
C LEU A 82 -13.66 26.47 18.32
N VAL A 83 -13.41 25.35 17.62
CA VAL A 83 -13.32 25.31 16.15
C VAL A 83 -14.64 25.75 15.51
N TRP A 84 -15.77 25.25 16.03
CA TRP A 84 -17.10 25.66 15.55
C TRP A 84 -17.36 27.16 15.75
N LYS A 85 -16.99 27.70 16.92
CA LYS A 85 -17.18 29.13 17.23
C LYS A 85 -16.46 30.04 16.23
N PHE A 86 -15.22 29.71 15.85
CA PHE A 86 -14.41 30.52 14.93
C PHE A 86 -14.43 30.00 13.48
N ARG A 87 -15.42 29.20 13.08
CA ARG A 87 -15.50 28.54 11.76
C ARG A 87 -15.36 29.49 10.56
N PHE A 88 -15.95 30.68 10.60
CA PHE A 88 -15.83 31.66 9.51
C PHE A 88 -14.44 32.29 9.42
N TYR A 89 -13.75 32.46 10.56
CA TYR A 89 -12.35 32.90 10.57
C TYR A 89 -11.44 31.79 10.03
N LEU A 90 -11.66 30.56 10.47
CA LEU A 90 -10.90 29.37 10.05
C LEU A 90 -11.13 28.98 8.59
N ALA A 91 -12.25 29.39 7.98
CA ALA A 91 -12.53 29.15 6.58
C ALA A 91 -11.46 29.68 5.63
N ARG A 92 -10.60 30.62 6.09
CA ARG A 92 -9.48 31.15 5.30
C ARG A 92 -8.21 30.31 5.40
N ASP A 93 -8.11 29.38 6.35
CA ASP A 93 -6.97 28.49 6.53
C ASP A 93 -7.32 27.10 5.99
N LYS A 94 -6.63 26.68 4.94
CA LYS A 94 -6.86 25.38 4.30
C LYS A 94 -6.69 24.20 5.26
N ARG A 95 -5.74 24.28 6.20
CA ARG A 95 -5.42 23.21 7.18
C ARG A 95 -6.53 22.99 8.20
N ALA A 96 -7.44 23.95 8.33
CA ALA A 96 -8.52 23.90 9.31
C ALA A 96 -9.73 23.10 8.83
N LEU A 97 -9.81 22.76 7.54
CA LEU A 97 -11.00 22.13 6.96
C LEU A 97 -11.33 20.78 7.62
N THR A 98 -10.36 19.87 7.70
CA THR A 98 -10.59 18.52 8.24
C THR A 98 -10.94 18.58 9.73
N LYS A 99 -10.29 19.48 10.49
CA LYS A 99 -10.59 19.73 11.90
C LYS A 99 -12.00 20.31 12.08
N PHE A 100 -12.41 21.23 11.22
CA PHE A 100 -13.77 21.78 11.21
C PHE A 100 -14.80 20.70 10.93
N LEU A 101 -14.62 19.89 9.90
CA LEU A 101 -15.57 18.83 9.54
C LEU A 101 -15.71 17.75 10.65
N LYS A 102 -14.63 17.48 11.40
CA LYS A 102 -14.67 16.63 12.62
C LYS A 102 -15.41 17.27 13.80
N SER A 103 -15.59 18.58 13.78
CA SER A 103 -16.28 19.34 14.81
C SER A 103 -17.79 19.46 14.56
N VAL A 104 -18.23 19.17 13.33
CA VAL A 104 -19.63 19.19 12.90
C VAL A 104 -20.40 18.05 13.55
N THR A 105 -21.58 18.35 14.07
CA THR A 105 -22.54 17.34 14.52
C THR A 105 -23.42 16.90 13.36
N TRP A 106 -23.09 15.76 12.74
CA TRP A 106 -23.80 15.29 11.54
C TRP A 106 -25.27 14.87 11.78
N THR A 107 -25.71 14.75 13.04
CA THR A 107 -27.11 14.50 13.41
C THR A 107 -27.96 15.77 13.44
N ASP A 108 -27.35 16.95 13.51
CA ASP A 108 -28.06 18.24 13.51
C ASP A 108 -28.15 18.82 12.08
N ALA A 109 -29.37 18.82 11.53
CA ALA A 109 -29.63 19.31 10.17
C ALA A 109 -29.20 20.77 9.95
N SER A 110 -29.25 21.61 10.98
CA SER A 110 -28.87 23.02 10.88
C SER A 110 -27.36 23.19 10.79
N GLU A 111 -26.59 22.45 11.60
CA GLU A 111 -25.13 22.43 11.53
C GLU A 111 -24.67 21.85 10.19
N VAL A 112 -25.28 20.76 9.73
CA VAL A 112 -24.98 20.12 8.44
C VAL A 112 -25.22 21.10 7.28
N HIS A 113 -26.36 21.81 7.28
CA HIS A 113 -26.65 22.81 6.25
C HIS A 113 -25.57 23.90 6.23
N GLN A 114 -25.18 24.43 7.40
CA GLN A 114 -24.15 25.46 7.48
C GLN A 114 -22.77 24.95 7.03
N ALA A 115 -22.36 23.77 7.50
CA ALA A 115 -21.07 23.19 7.16
C ALA A 115 -20.96 22.91 5.66
N VAL A 116 -21.98 22.30 5.07
CA VAL A 116 -21.91 21.76 3.70
C VAL A 116 -22.35 22.76 2.63
N ASN A 117 -23.41 23.53 2.85
CA ASN A 117 -23.96 24.41 1.82
C ASN A 117 -23.39 25.83 1.88
N ILE A 118 -22.96 26.28 3.07
CA ILE A 118 -22.43 27.64 3.26
C ILE A 118 -20.91 27.64 3.35
N LEU A 119 -20.33 26.86 4.27
CA LEU A 119 -18.90 26.97 4.58
C LEU A 119 -18.01 26.18 3.62
N LEU A 120 -18.38 24.96 3.26
CA LEU A 120 -17.55 24.11 2.38
C LEU A 120 -17.24 24.77 1.02
N PRO A 121 -18.18 25.47 0.33
CA PRO A 121 -17.86 26.18 -0.92
C PRO A 121 -17.03 27.46 -0.72
N LEU A 122 -17.03 28.03 0.50
CA LEU A 122 -16.30 29.26 0.84
C LEU A 122 -14.94 28.99 1.47
N TRP A 123 -14.63 27.73 1.79
CA TRP A 123 -13.39 27.37 2.44
C TRP A 123 -12.20 27.57 1.49
N ALA A 124 -11.08 28.04 2.04
CA ALA A 124 -9.81 28.10 1.32
C ALA A 124 -9.47 26.70 0.77
N GLU A 125 -9.03 26.65 -0.48
CA GLU A 125 -8.85 25.37 -1.15
C GLU A 125 -7.79 24.51 -0.42
N PRO A 126 -8.14 23.29 0.02
CA PRO A 126 -7.22 22.36 0.67
C PRO A 126 -6.30 21.67 -0.34
N ASP A 127 -5.26 21.04 0.19
CA ASP A 127 -4.29 20.30 -0.61
C ASP A 127 -4.87 18.92 -1.01
N THR A 128 -4.28 18.26 -2.02
CA THR A 128 -4.76 16.96 -2.51
C THR A 128 -4.66 15.87 -1.44
N GLU A 129 -3.70 15.97 -0.52
CA GLU A 129 -3.51 15.01 0.57
C GLU A 129 -4.68 15.03 1.58
N ASP A 130 -5.29 16.20 1.81
CA ASP A 130 -6.47 16.33 2.67
C ASP A 130 -7.67 15.56 2.10
N ALA A 131 -7.73 15.37 0.77
CA ALA A 131 -8.78 14.59 0.12
C ALA A 131 -8.76 13.12 0.58
N LEU A 132 -7.58 12.54 0.82
CA LEU A 132 -7.44 11.16 1.31
C LEU A 132 -8.08 11.01 2.70
N GLU A 133 -7.97 12.04 3.55
CA GLU A 133 -8.64 12.06 4.86
C GLU A 133 -10.17 12.11 4.69
N LEU A 134 -10.66 12.97 3.79
CA LEU A 134 -12.10 13.13 3.50
C LEU A 134 -12.75 11.87 2.90
N LEU A 135 -11.98 11.04 2.20
CA LEU A 135 -12.45 9.77 1.64
C LEU A 135 -12.35 8.60 2.63
N GLY A 136 -11.74 8.81 3.79
CA GLY A 136 -11.64 7.83 4.87
C GLY A 136 -12.97 7.50 5.55
N PRO A 137 -12.96 6.57 6.53
CA PRO A 137 -14.17 6.12 7.23
C PRO A 137 -14.82 7.20 8.11
N THR A 138 -14.05 8.20 8.54
CA THR A 138 -14.50 9.26 9.44
C THR A 138 -15.61 10.13 8.81
N PHE A 139 -15.59 10.30 7.49
CA PHE A 139 -16.52 11.18 6.78
C PHE A 139 -17.46 10.37 5.88
N VAL A 140 -18.71 10.26 6.33
CA VAL A 140 -19.76 9.49 5.64
C VAL A 140 -20.65 10.38 4.76
N HIS A 141 -20.69 11.69 5.03
CA HIS A 141 -21.64 12.59 4.36
C HIS A 141 -21.36 12.73 2.85
N PRO A 142 -22.32 12.43 1.95
CA PRO A 142 -22.07 12.35 0.51
C PRO A 142 -21.45 13.61 -0.12
N LYS A 143 -21.90 14.80 0.29
CA LYS A 143 -21.34 16.07 -0.23
C LYS A 143 -19.91 16.34 0.23
N VAL A 144 -19.51 15.87 1.41
CA VAL A 144 -18.12 15.98 1.87
C VAL A 144 -17.23 15.06 1.06
N ARG A 145 -17.69 13.82 0.83
CA ARG A 145 -16.98 12.86 -0.01
C ARG A 145 -16.88 13.36 -1.46
N SER A 146 -17.95 13.93 -2.02
CA SER A 146 -17.95 14.53 -3.35
C SER A 146 -16.98 15.73 -3.45
N TYR A 147 -16.86 16.51 -2.39
CA TYR A 147 -15.82 17.54 -2.31
C TYR A 147 -14.41 16.92 -2.30
N GLY A 148 -14.20 15.85 -1.52
CA GLY A 148 -12.95 15.07 -1.56
C GLY A 148 -12.61 14.53 -2.96
N VAL A 149 -13.59 13.99 -3.68
CA VAL A 149 -13.42 13.53 -5.06
C VAL A 149 -13.09 14.69 -6.01
N LYS A 150 -13.73 15.86 -5.83
CA LYS A 150 -13.40 17.06 -6.60
C LYS A 150 -11.95 17.50 -6.37
N LEU A 151 -11.44 17.43 -5.15
CA LEU A 151 -10.04 17.72 -4.86
C LEU A 151 -9.11 16.70 -5.53
N LEU A 152 -9.41 15.41 -5.38
CA LEU A 152 -8.64 14.32 -5.98
C LEU A 152 -8.62 14.39 -7.51
N SER A 153 -9.69 14.90 -8.14
CA SER A 153 -9.76 15.06 -9.60
C SER A 153 -8.71 16.04 -10.17
N ARG A 154 -8.06 16.83 -9.32
CA ARG A 154 -6.97 17.75 -9.68
C ARG A 154 -5.61 17.05 -9.79
N ALA A 155 -5.44 15.91 -9.11
CA ALA A 155 -4.21 15.14 -9.14
C ALA A 155 -3.91 14.63 -10.56
N ASP A 156 -2.63 14.54 -10.89
CA ASP A 156 -2.17 13.88 -12.10
C ASP A 156 -2.28 12.35 -11.99
N ASP A 157 -2.09 11.64 -13.09
CA ASP A 157 -2.24 10.18 -13.10
C ASP A 157 -1.10 9.48 -12.33
N GLU A 158 0.08 10.10 -12.19
CA GLU A 158 1.22 9.55 -11.45
C GLU A 158 1.03 9.64 -9.93
N GLU A 159 0.53 10.78 -9.44
CA GLU A 159 0.13 11.01 -8.05
C GLU A 159 -1.07 10.12 -7.70
N LEU A 160 -2.04 10.01 -8.60
CA LEU A 160 -3.19 9.12 -8.39
C LEU A 160 -2.76 7.65 -8.29
N LEU A 161 -1.77 7.22 -9.08
CA LEU A 161 -1.22 5.86 -9.01
C LEU A 161 -0.60 5.55 -7.63
N LEU A 162 0.02 6.53 -6.98
CA LEU A 162 0.59 6.38 -5.64
C LEU A 162 -0.45 6.17 -4.56
N TYR A 163 -1.67 6.67 -4.74
CA TYR A 163 -2.78 6.53 -3.78
C TYR A 163 -3.81 5.48 -4.21
N LEU A 164 -3.68 4.91 -5.41
CA LEU A 164 -4.68 4.04 -6.02
C LEU A 164 -5.08 2.86 -5.14
N LEU A 165 -4.10 2.23 -4.46
CA LEU A 165 -4.37 1.10 -3.56
C LEU A 165 -5.27 1.54 -2.38
N GLN A 166 -5.00 2.69 -1.78
CA GLN A 166 -5.79 3.28 -0.69
C GLN A 166 -7.17 3.73 -1.19
N LEU A 167 -7.25 4.25 -2.42
CA LEU A 167 -8.49 4.70 -3.03
C LEU A 167 -9.42 3.55 -3.40
N VAL A 168 -8.87 2.42 -3.90
CA VAL A 168 -9.64 1.18 -4.08
C VAL A 168 -10.22 0.72 -2.74
N GLN A 169 -9.43 0.77 -1.66
CA GLN A 169 -9.94 0.49 -0.32
C GLN A 169 -10.99 1.49 0.17
N ALA A 170 -10.92 2.75 -0.24
CA ALA A 170 -11.90 3.78 0.13
C ALA A 170 -13.28 3.55 -0.50
N ILE A 171 -13.39 2.76 -1.57
CA ILE A 171 -14.67 2.39 -2.21
C ILE A 171 -15.61 1.72 -1.20
N LYS A 172 -15.10 0.96 -0.22
CA LYS A 172 -15.93 0.31 0.80
C LYS A 172 -16.71 1.30 1.69
N PHE A 173 -16.24 2.55 1.79
CA PHE A 173 -16.90 3.60 2.58
C PHE A 173 -17.97 4.35 1.80
N GLU A 174 -18.14 4.09 0.50
CA GLU A 174 -19.22 4.65 -0.34
C GLU A 174 -20.60 4.03 -0.06
N THR A 175 -20.67 3.11 0.90
CA THR A 175 -21.74 2.11 1.05
C THR A 175 -23.03 2.63 1.68
N SER A 176 -23.18 3.94 1.90
CA SER A 176 -24.44 4.50 2.44
C SER A 176 -25.68 4.20 1.55
N ARG A 177 -25.49 3.73 0.30
CA ARG A 177 -26.57 3.34 -0.62
C ARG A 177 -26.78 1.84 -0.84
N PHE A 178 -25.84 0.95 -0.49
CA PHE A 178 -25.97 -0.48 -0.87
C PHE A 178 -26.88 -1.31 0.03
N LYS A 179 -27.42 -0.74 1.12
CA LYS A 179 -28.41 -1.41 1.98
C LYS A 179 -29.86 -1.33 1.46
N ASN A 180 -30.18 -0.40 0.55
CA ASN A 180 -31.55 -0.17 0.08
C ASN A 180 -31.67 -0.23 -1.46
N SER A 181 -31.43 -1.40 -2.07
CA SER A 181 -31.78 -1.64 -3.48
C SER A 181 -33.18 -2.22 -3.60
N HIS A 182 -34.19 -1.35 -3.51
CA HIS A 182 -35.55 -1.58 -4.03
C HIS A 182 -36.11 -0.37 -4.80
N SER A 183 -35.33 0.69 -5.03
CA SER A 183 -35.80 1.83 -5.83
C SER A 183 -34.79 2.22 -6.92
N ASN A 184 -35.20 1.96 -8.15
CA ASN A 184 -34.51 2.25 -9.40
C ASN A 184 -34.59 3.75 -9.79
N LYS A 185 -34.30 4.69 -8.87
CA LYS A 185 -34.28 6.14 -9.19
C LYS A 185 -33.56 6.98 -8.12
N SER A 186 -32.32 7.41 -8.39
CA SER A 186 -31.81 8.78 -8.09
C SER A 186 -30.31 8.91 -8.38
N SER A 187 -30.05 9.33 -9.62
CA SER A 187 -28.75 9.59 -10.26
C SER A 187 -28.01 10.84 -9.74
N TYR A 188 -28.19 11.27 -8.48
CA TYR A 188 -27.66 12.57 -8.01
C TYR A 188 -26.93 12.57 -6.66
N ASN A 189 -26.62 11.42 -6.05
CA ASN A 189 -25.84 11.38 -4.80
C ASN A 189 -24.85 10.20 -4.76
N ASN A 190 -23.98 10.10 -5.76
CA ASN A 190 -22.72 9.35 -5.64
C ASN A 190 -21.66 10.35 -5.16
N SER A 191 -20.71 9.92 -4.31
CA SER A 191 -19.52 10.74 -4.04
C SER A 191 -18.72 11.03 -5.33
N GLY A 192 -18.92 10.21 -6.37
CA GLY A 192 -18.22 10.28 -7.64
C GLY A 192 -16.87 9.56 -7.62
N LEU A 193 -16.46 8.92 -6.51
CA LEU A 193 -15.14 8.29 -6.42
C LEU A 193 -14.99 7.14 -7.42
N VAL A 194 -15.98 6.25 -7.47
CA VAL A 194 -15.98 5.11 -8.41
C VAL A 194 -15.96 5.61 -9.85
N ASP A 195 -16.77 6.62 -10.15
CA ASP A 195 -16.89 7.20 -11.49
C ASP A 195 -15.56 7.85 -11.93
N LEU A 196 -14.93 8.63 -11.04
CA LEU A 196 -13.62 9.25 -11.27
C LEU A 196 -12.52 8.20 -11.50
N LEU A 197 -12.46 7.15 -10.66
CA LEU A 197 -11.46 6.10 -10.80
C LEU A 197 -11.63 5.34 -12.11
N ILE A 198 -12.86 5.01 -12.51
CA ILE A 198 -13.15 4.36 -13.78
C ILE A 198 -12.76 5.26 -14.95
N GLU A 199 -13.13 6.54 -14.93
CA GLU A 199 -12.78 7.50 -15.98
C GLU A 199 -11.26 7.60 -16.18
N ARG A 200 -10.51 7.75 -15.09
CA ARG A 200 -9.03 7.83 -15.12
C ARG A 200 -8.40 6.51 -15.55
N ALA A 201 -8.89 5.37 -15.06
CA ALA A 201 -8.40 4.03 -15.41
C ALA A 201 -8.65 3.66 -16.88
N VAL A 202 -9.75 4.13 -17.45
CA VAL A 202 -10.05 3.93 -18.87
C VAL A 202 -9.15 4.82 -19.74
N ARG A 203 -8.76 6.01 -19.28
CA ARG A 203 -7.86 6.90 -20.04
C ARG A 203 -6.39 6.47 -20.03
N ASN A 204 -5.91 5.91 -18.92
CA ASN A 204 -4.51 5.54 -18.72
C ASN A 204 -4.35 4.02 -18.59
N ASP A 205 -3.53 3.42 -19.46
CA ASP A 205 -3.34 1.97 -19.52
C ASP A 205 -2.66 1.40 -18.26
N GLU A 206 -1.66 2.09 -17.70
CA GLU A 206 -0.96 1.67 -16.48
C GLU A 206 -1.89 1.75 -15.27
N LEU A 207 -2.63 2.84 -15.14
CA LEU A 207 -3.61 3.01 -14.08
C LEU A 207 -4.72 1.95 -14.20
N GLY A 208 -5.21 1.71 -15.41
CA GLY A 208 -6.22 0.69 -15.69
C GLY A 208 -5.78 -0.74 -15.37
N ASN A 209 -4.51 -1.09 -15.63
CA ASN A 209 -3.92 -2.37 -15.23
C ASN A 209 -3.91 -2.52 -13.71
N ASN A 210 -3.34 -1.55 -12.98
CA ASN A 210 -3.26 -1.62 -11.52
C ASN A 210 -4.65 -1.60 -10.87
N PHE A 211 -5.56 -0.78 -11.38
CA PHE A 211 -6.94 -0.71 -10.91
C PHE A 211 -7.66 -2.06 -11.07
N TYR A 212 -7.52 -2.72 -12.23
CA TYR A 212 -8.07 -4.06 -12.44
C TYR A 212 -7.54 -5.05 -11.41
N TRP A 213 -6.23 -5.17 -11.25
CA TRP A 213 -5.63 -6.14 -10.33
C TRP A 213 -6.01 -5.88 -8.87
N TYR A 214 -6.06 -4.61 -8.45
CA TYR A 214 -6.47 -4.26 -7.08
C TYR A 214 -7.93 -4.62 -6.81
N LEU A 215 -8.83 -4.44 -7.79
CA LEU A 215 -10.21 -4.89 -7.68
C LEU A 215 -10.33 -6.41 -7.62
N MET A 216 -9.59 -7.13 -8.47
CA MET A 216 -9.66 -8.59 -8.55
C MET A 216 -9.18 -9.27 -7.28
N VAL A 217 -8.18 -8.72 -6.59
CA VAL A 217 -7.70 -9.24 -5.29
C VAL A 217 -8.77 -9.09 -4.20
N GLU A 218 -9.58 -8.03 -4.25
CA GLU A 218 -10.61 -7.73 -3.24
C GLU A 218 -11.95 -8.44 -3.49
N CYS A 219 -12.13 -9.04 -4.68
CA CYS A 219 -13.35 -9.76 -5.03
C CYS A 219 -13.54 -11.04 -4.20
N PRO A 220 -12.64 -12.03 -4.22
CA PRO A 220 -12.88 -13.32 -3.56
C PRO A 220 -12.84 -13.22 -2.03
N GLY A 221 -13.89 -13.73 -1.36
CA GLY A 221 -13.88 -13.96 0.09
C GLY A 221 -14.03 -12.71 0.97
N SER A 222 -14.29 -11.55 0.38
CA SER A 222 -14.52 -10.29 1.11
C SER A 222 -16.01 -10.05 1.38
N ARG A 223 -16.34 -9.43 2.52
CA ARG A 223 -17.71 -8.91 2.78
C ARG A 223 -18.19 -7.94 1.69
N TYR A 224 -17.25 -7.31 0.98
CA TYR A 224 -17.50 -6.34 -0.08
C TYR A 224 -17.37 -6.93 -1.49
N GLU A 225 -17.30 -8.26 -1.63
CA GLU A 225 -17.17 -8.97 -2.93
C GLU A 225 -18.12 -8.44 -4.00
N ARG A 226 -19.43 -8.37 -3.68
CA ARG A 226 -20.46 -7.89 -4.64
C ARG A 226 -20.25 -6.45 -5.07
N LEU A 227 -19.67 -5.62 -4.20
CA LEU A 227 -19.37 -4.22 -4.51
C LEU A 227 -18.21 -4.13 -5.50
N TYR A 228 -17.09 -4.78 -5.19
CA TYR A 228 -15.92 -4.76 -6.06
C TYR A 228 -16.18 -5.45 -7.40
N ALA A 229 -16.91 -6.56 -7.42
CA ALA A 229 -17.34 -7.21 -8.65
C ALA A 229 -18.20 -6.30 -9.54
N ARG A 230 -19.10 -5.51 -8.92
CA ARG A 230 -19.90 -4.50 -9.65
C ARG A 230 -19.02 -3.39 -10.22
N VAL A 231 -18.06 -2.88 -9.45
CA VAL A 231 -17.12 -1.85 -9.92
C VAL A 231 -16.27 -2.38 -11.08
N ALA A 232 -15.76 -3.62 -10.98
CA ALA A 232 -15.03 -4.26 -12.06
C ALA A 232 -15.88 -4.46 -13.32
N HIS A 233 -17.18 -4.76 -13.16
CA HIS A 233 -18.11 -4.83 -14.28
C HIS A 233 -18.30 -3.46 -14.96
N LEU A 234 -18.53 -2.40 -14.17
CA LEU A 234 -18.66 -1.03 -14.69
C LEU A 234 -17.38 -0.57 -15.39
N TYR A 235 -16.20 -0.86 -14.83
CA TYR A 235 -14.92 -0.58 -15.48
C TYR A 235 -14.82 -1.27 -16.85
N ASN A 236 -15.13 -2.57 -16.93
CA ASN A 236 -15.11 -3.30 -18.19
C ASN A 236 -16.14 -2.75 -19.21
N GLN A 237 -17.32 -2.33 -18.74
CA GLN A 237 -18.34 -1.74 -19.60
C GLN A 237 -17.86 -0.41 -20.19
N SER A 238 -17.32 0.49 -19.35
CA SER A 238 -16.76 1.76 -19.79
C SER A 238 -15.53 1.58 -20.68
N LEU A 239 -14.69 0.57 -20.39
CA LEU A 239 -13.51 0.26 -21.19
C LEU A 239 -13.92 -0.08 -22.63
N VAL A 240 -14.89 -0.98 -22.83
CA VAL A 240 -15.34 -1.42 -24.16
C VAL A 240 -15.96 -0.31 -25.00
N GLN A 241 -16.44 0.78 -24.38
CA GLN A 241 -16.96 1.94 -25.10
C GLN A 241 -15.87 2.81 -25.74
N THR A 242 -14.60 2.65 -25.33
CA THR A 242 -13.47 3.36 -25.95
C THR A 242 -13.01 2.69 -27.25
N SER A 243 -12.36 3.46 -28.12
CA SER A 243 -11.85 2.99 -29.42
C SER A 243 -10.97 1.73 -29.31
N ASN A 244 -10.04 1.69 -28.36
CA ASN A 244 -9.11 0.57 -28.13
C ASN A 244 -9.59 -0.37 -27.00
N GLY A 245 -10.81 -0.19 -26.52
CA GLY A 245 -11.35 -0.85 -25.34
C GLY A 245 -11.41 -2.37 -25.43
N LYS A 246 -11.83 -2.88 -26.59
CA LYS A 246 -11.96 -4.32 -26.85
C LYS A 246 -10.59 -5.01 -26.80
N GLU A 247 -9.58 -4.39 -27.40
CA GLU A 247 -8.20 -4.89 -27.39
C GLU A 247 -7.64 -4.89 -25.98
N ARG A 248 -7.77 -3.76 -25.25
CA ARG A 248 -7.33 -3.66 -23.85
C ARG A 248 -7.99 -4.71 -22.96
N ARG A 249 -9.30 -4.93 -23.11
CA ARG A 249 -10.01 -5.98 -22.37
C ARG A 249 -9.49 -7.37 -22.72
N ALA A 250 -9.20 -7.64 -23.99
CA ALA A 250 -8.59 -8.90 -24.41
C ALA A 250 -7.18 -9.08 -23.84
N THR A 251 -6.40 -8.01 -23.75
CA THR A 251 -5.07 -8.00 -23.11
C THR A 251 -5.17 -8.33 -21.62
N ILE A 252 -6.07 -7.68 -20.88
CA ILE A 252 -6.31 -7.99 -19.46
C ILE A 252 -6.76 -9.44 -19.28
N ALA A 253 -7.64 -9.95 -20.15
CA ALA A 253 -8.07 -11.35 -20.10
C ALA A 253 -6.90 -12.33 -20.33
N LYS A 254 -5.98 -12.01 -21.25
CA LYS A 254 -4.76 -12.80 -21.46
C LYS A 254 -3.80 -12.73 -20.27
N GLN A 255 -3.66 -11.56 -19.63
CA GLN A 255 -2.90 -11.45 -18.38
C GLN A 255 -3.51 -12.31 -17.28
N ALA A 256 -4.83 -12.30 -17.13
CA ALA A 256 -5.54 -13.14 -16.17
C ALA A 256 -5.29 -14.63 -16.43
N GLN A 257 -5.37 -15.08 -17.69
CA GLN A 257 -5.06 -16.45 -18.08
C GLN A 257 -3.62 -16.83 -17.74
N LEU A 258 -2.64 -15.97 -18.07
CA LEU A 258 -1.23 -16.22 -17.75
C LEU A 258 -1.04 -16.38 -16.23
N VAL A 259 -1.64 -15.52 -15.42
CA VAL A 259 -1.57 -15.59 -13.96
C VAL A 259 -2.22 -16.86 -13.43
N GLU A 260 -3.36 -17.28 -13.99
CA GLU A 260 -4.04 -18.53 -13.63
C GLU A 260 -3.17 -19.75 -13.97
N ASP A 261 -2.57 -19.78 -15.16
CA ASP A 261 -1.67 -20.85 -15.60
C ASP A 261 -0.44 -20.95 -14.68
N LEU A 262 0.19 -19.81 -14.35
CA LEU A 262 1.32 -19.74 -13.41
C LEU A 262 0.90 -20.18 -12.01
N GLY A 263 -0.28 -19.77 -11.55
CA GLY A 263 -0.86 -20.20 -10.27
C GLY A 263 -1.07 -21.72 -10.22
N GLY A 264 -1.59 -22.31 -11.30
CA GLY A 264 -1.73 -23.77 -11.44
C GLY A 264 -0.40 -24.51 -11.37
N ILE A 265 0.64 -23.99 -12.06
CA ILE A 265 1.99 -24.56 -12.04
C ILE A 265 2.59 -24.45 -10.64
N ALA A 266 2.53 -23.28 -10.01
CA ALA A 266 3.07 -23.05 -8.68
C ALA A 266 2.41 -23.97 -7.64
N LYS A 267 1.08 -24.09 -7.68
CA LYS A 267 0.32 -24.98 -6.80
C LYS A 267 0.71 -26.44 -6.99
N MET A 268 0.88 -26.89 -8.25
CA MET A 268 1.33 -28.24 -8.56
C MET A 268 2.74 -28.51 -8.03
N LEU A 269 3.69 -27.59 -8.24
CA LEU A 269 5.06 -27.72 -7.73
C LEU A 269 5.10 -27.72 -6.20
N ARG A 270 4.27 -26.91 -5.55
CA ARG A 270 4.17 -26.84 -4.08
C ARG A 270 3.63 -28.15 -3.49
N LEU A 271 2.59 -28.73 -4.09
CA LEU A 271 1.97 -29.99 -3.63
C LEU A 271 2.81 -31.23 -3.97
N SER A 272 3.69 -31.15 -4.97
CA SER A 272 4.59 -32.25 -5.29
C SER A 272 5.62 -32.50 -4.17
N LYS A 273 5.85 -33.79 -3.89
CA LYS A 273 6.89 -34.29 -2.98
C LYS A 273 8.26 -34.43 -3.63
N ASP A 274 8.40 -34.09 -4.92
CA ASP A 274 9.64 -34.20 -5.67
C ASP A 274 10.76 -33.34 -5.06
N PRO A 275 12.04 -33.74 -5.18
CA PRO A 275 13.15 -32.89 -4.77
C PRO A 275 13.27 -31.66 -5.68
N ARG A 276 13.87 -30.57 -5.16
CA ARG A 276 13.98 -29.29 -5.88
C ARG A 276 14.54 -29.39 -7.30
N PRO A 277 15.62 -30.14 -7.60
CA PRO A 277 16.13 -30.27 -8.97
C PRO A 277 15.07 -30.83 -9.93
N ARG A 278 14.31 -31.84 -9.49
CA ARG A 278 13.23 -32.42 -10.27
C ARG A 278 12.07 -31.44 -10.49
N LYS A 279 11.74 -30.63 -9.47
CA LYS A 279 10.76 -29.54 -9.62
C LYS A 279 11.18 -28.51 -10.66
N ILE A 280 12.48 -28.18 -10.75
CA ILE A 280 13.02 -27.28 -11.78
C ILE A 280 12.86 -27.90 -13.17
N GLU A 281 13.22 -29.18 -13.36
CA GLU A 281 13.01 -29.89 -14.64
C GLU A 281 11.53 -29.90 -15.05
N ILE A 282 10.62 -30.14 -14.10
CA ILE A 282 9.18 -30.11 -14.35
C ILE A 282 8.75 -28.70 -14.78
N LEU A 283 9.20 -27.64 -14.07
CA LEU A 283 8.91 -26.26 -14.45
C LEU A 283 9.39 -25.96 -15.88
N ARG A 284 10.63 -26.30 -16.21
CA ARG A 284 11.21 -26.06 -17.53
C ARG A 284 10.48 -26.80 -18.64
N SER A 285 10.14 -28.06 -18.41
CA SER A 285 9.39 -28.85 -19.40
C SER A 285 7.99 -28.29 -19.66
N ILE A 286 7.32 -27.76 -18.63
CA ILE A 286 6.01 -27.12 -18.78
C ILE A 286 6.09 -25.79 -19.52
N ILE A 287 7.12 -24.98 -19.28
CA ILE A 287 7.32 -23.71 -20.01
C ILE A 287 7.56 -23.98 -21.50
N THR A 288 8.37 -25.00 -21.81
CA THR A 288 8.70 -25.40 -23.18
C THR A 288 7.55 -26.11 -23.91
N ASP A 289 6.52 -26.60 -23.20
CA ASP A 289 5.35 -27.23 -23.81
C ASP A 289 4.60 -26.22 -24.71
N SER A 290 4.59 -26.49 -26.01
CA SER A 290 3.97 -25.64 -27.03
C SER A 290 2.47 -25.43 -26.79
N ARG A 291 1.80 -26.37 -26.11
CA ARG A 291 0.36 -26.29 -25.81
C ARG A 291 0.02 -25.15 -24.85
N LYS A 292 0.95 -24.78 -23.96
CA LYS A 292 0.73 -23.69 -23.01
C LYS A 292 1.21 -22.33 -23.54
N SER A 293 1.97 -22.31 -24.63
CA SER A 293 2.48 -21.07 -25.26
C SER A 293 3.20 -20.12 -24.29
N LEU A 294 3.82 -20.64 -23.22
CA LEU A 294 4.51 -19.84 -22.20
C LEU A 294 5.91 -19.42 -22.64
N ALA A 295 6.63 -20.29 -23.34
CA ALA A 295 7.95 -19.98 -23.89
C ALA A 295 7.92 -18.87 -24.96
N LYS A 296 6.85 -18.83 -25.78
CA LYS A 296 6.63 -17.81 -26.81
C LYS A 296 5.16 -17.43 -26.84
N LEU A 297 4.86 -16.24 -26.33
CA LEU A 297 3.53 -15.67 -26.35
C LEU A 297 3.15 -15.29 -27.80
N PRO A 298 1.91 -15.59 -28.25
CA PRO A 298 1.48 -15.26 -29.61
C PRO A 298 1.49 -13.76 -29.90
N LEU A 299 1.29 -12.93 -28.86
CA LEU A 299 1.32 -11.48 -28.94
C LEU A 299 2.05 -10.92 -27.71
N PRO A 300 2.72 -9.76 -27.84
CA PRO A 300 3.33 -9.07 -26.71
C PRO A 300 2.28 -8.78 -25.64
N LEU A 301 2.59 -9.11 -24.38
CA LEU A 301 1.68 -8.92 -23.26
C LEU A 301 2.33 -7.95 -22.25
N PRO A 302 1.66 -6.87 -21.83
CA PRO A 302 2.16 -6.07 -20.71
C PRO A 302 2.21 -6.92 -19.43
N LEU A 303 3.26 -6.78 -18.65
CA LEU A 303 3.37 -7.50 -17.37
C LEU A 303 2.34 -6.97 -16.37
N PRO A 304 1.65 -7.85 -15.61
CA PRO A 304 0.74 -7.42 -14.56
C PRO A 304 1.41 -6.46 -13.56
N VAL A 305 2.63 -6.78 -13.13
CA VAL A 305 3.39 -6.01 -12.14
C VAL A 305 3.89 -4.65 -12.65
N ASP A 306 4.08 -4.50 -13.97
CA ASP A 306 4.45 -3.24 -14.63
C ASP A 306 3.92 -3.22 -16.07
N ALA A 307 2.80 -2.53 -16.26
CA ALA A 307 2.11 -2.47 -17.55
C ALA A 307 2.93 -1.76 -18.66
N ARG A 308 4.00 -1.06 -18.31
CA ARG A 308 4.90 -0.39 -19.27
C ARG A 308 5.85 -1.39 -19.95
N ILE A 309 6.02 -2.57 -19.36
CA ILE A 309 6.94 -3.59 -19.82
C ILE A 309 6.15 -4.66 -20.59
N PHE A 310 6.45 -4.81 -21.87
CA PHE A 310 5.86 -5.83 -22.73
C PHE A 310 6.77 -7.05 -22.84
N VAL A 311 6.20 -8.23 -22.62
CA VAL A 311 6.90 -9.50 -22.64
C VAL A 311 6.40 -10.41 -23.75
N TYR A 312 7.30 -11.27 -24.24
CA TYR A 312 7.15 -12.10 -25.44
C TYR A 312 7.17 -13.59 -25.13
N GLY A 313 7.50 -13.94 -23.89
CA GLY A 313 7.69 -15.32 -23.48
C GLY A 313 8.45 -15.41 -22.16
N ILE A 314 8.68 -16.65 -21.74
CA ILE A 314 9.46 -16.99 -20.55
C ILE A 314 10.64 -17.86 -20.98
N ASP A 315 11.85 -17.48 -20.58
CA ASP A 315 13.04 -18.29 -20.78
C ASP A 315 13.02 -19.49 -19.81
N ALA A 316 12.78 -20.68 -20.34
CA ALA A 316 12.74 -21.91 -19.57
C ALA A 316 14.10 -22.24 -18.94
N GLU A 317 15.21 -22.08 -19.67
CA GLU A 317 16.54 -22.50 -19.20
C GLU A 317 17.04 -21.66 -18.04
N ARG A 318 16.71 -20.36 -18.03
CA ARG A 318 17.08 -19.47 -16.92
C ARG A 318 16.10 -19.55 -15.75
N SER A 319 14.87 -19.99 -16.00
CA SER A 319 13.86 -20.14 -14.95
C SER A 319 14.24 -21.24 -13.94
N SER A 320 13.91 -21.00 -12.67
CA SER A 320 14.26 -21.88 -11.55
C SER A 320 13.24 -21.78 -10.41
N VAL A 321 13.47 -22.54 -9.33
CA VAL A 321 12.63 -22.54 -8.12
C VAL A 321 13.54 -22.21 -6.94
N PHE A 322 13.13 -21.30 -6.05
CA PHE A 322 13.89 -20.94 -4.85
C PHE A 322 13.89 -22.06 -3.80
N LYS A 323 14.93 -22.07 -2.95
CA LYS A 323 15.02 -22.95 -1.78
C LYS A 323 14.22 -22.33 -0.62
N SER A 324 12.90 -22.50 -0.65
CA SER A 324 11.98 -22.03 0.40
C SER A 324 10.82 -23.02 0.57
N ASN A 325 10.15 -22.99 1.72
CA ASN A 325 9.04 -23.89 2.08
C ASN A 325 7.89 -23.83 1.06
N LEU A 326 7.64 -22.64 0.49
CA LEU A 326 6.56 -22.43 -0.49
C LEU A 326 7.01 -22.59 -1.94
N PHE A 327 8.28 -22.94 -2.19
CA PHE A 327 8.84 -23.16 -3.53
C PHE A 327 8.48 -22.09 -4.57
N PRO A 328 8.73 -20.79 -4.32
CA PRO A 328 8.38 -19.75 -5.28
C PRO A 328 9.22 -19.89 -6.55
N MET A 329 8.60 -19.59 -7.68
CA MET A 329 9.20 -19.74 -9.02
C MET A 329 9.91 -18.46 -9.42
N LEU A 330 11.15 -18.57 -9.90
CA LEU A 330 11.88 -17.49 -10.55
C LEU A 330 11.71 -17.66 -12.07
N LEU A 331 11.02 -16.72 -12.70
CA LEU A 331 10.68 -16.73 -14.11
C LEU A 331 11.38 -15.57 -14.82
N TYR A 332 12.11 -15.84 -15.88
CA TYR A 332 12.77 -14.81 -16.70
C TYR A 332 11.88 -14.47 -17.89
N PHE A 333 11.16 -13.35 -17.81
CA PHE A 333 10.34 -12.89 -18.93
C PHE A 333 11.20 -12.16 -19.96
N GLN A 334 10.99 -12.48 -21.23
CA GLN A 334 11.76 -11.94 -22.35
C GLN A 334 11.08 -10.67 -22.90
N GLY A 335 11.82 -9.56 -23.00
CA GLY A 335 11.36 -8.32 -23.67
C GLY A 335 11.65 -8.29 -25.18
N ASN A 336 11.05 -7.35 -25.92
CA ASN A 336 11.52 -6.99 -27.28
C ASN A 336 12.41 -5.76 -27.20
N ASN A 337 13.57 -5.85 -27.85
CA ASN A 337 14.03 -4.96 -28.92
C ASN A 337 15.46 -5.40 -29.22
N GLY A 338 15.73 -5.81 -30.45
CA GLY A 338 16.91 -6.56 -30.92
C GLY A 338 18.31 -5.93 -30.72
N THR A 339 18.53 -5.10 -29.71
CA THR A 339 19.81 -4.50 -29.35
C THR A 339 20.10 -4.41 -27.85
N ARG A 340 19.16 -4.66 -26.92
CA ARG A 340 19.45 -4.83 -25.48
C ARG A 340 18.42 -5.77 -24.84
N VAL A 341 18.89 -6.94 -24.40
CA VAL A 341 18.12 -7.97 -23.69
C VAL A 341 17.91 -7.49 -22.25
N ASP A 342 16.93 -6.63 -22.03
CA ASP A 342 16.48 -6.34 -20.67
C ASP A 342 15.42 -7.40 -20.31
N ASP A 343 15.86 -8.61 -19.96
CA ASP A 343 14.94 -9.60 -19.40
C ASP A 343 14.38 -9.10 -18.07
N PHE A 344 13.14 -9.45 -17.79
CA PHE A 344 12.42 -9.04 -16.60
C PHE A 344 12.18 -10.24 -15.69
N PRO A 345 13.11 -10.52 -14.75
CA PRO A 345 12.95 -11.63 -13.85
C PRO A 345 11.89 -11.32 -12.79
N ILE A 346 10.96 -12.24 -12.59
CA ILE A 346 9.86 -12.15 -11.64
C ILE A 346 9.86 -13.39 -10.76
N ILE A 347 9.68 -13.17 -9.46
CA ILE A 347 9.33 -14.22 -8.50
C ILE A 347 7.81 -14.34 -8.47
N PHE A 348 7.29 -15.50 -8.82
CA PHE A 348 5.89 -15.85 -8.61
C PHE A 348 5.74 -16.68 -7.33
N LYS A 349 4.93 -16.20 -6.39
CA LYS A 349 4.66 -16.85 -5.10
C LYS A 349 3.21 -17.36 -5.07
N ASP A 350 3.01 -18.58 -4.57
CA ASP A 350 1.70 -19.20 -4.30
C ASP A 350 1.64 -19.74 -2.87
N GLY A 351 0.57 -19.41 -2.14
CA GLY A 351 0.40 -19.68 -0.71
C GLY A 351 0.81 -18.58 0.24
N ASP A 352 1.08 -17.38 -0.27
CA ASP A 352 1.57 -16.24 0.50
C ASP A 352 0.72 -15.00 0.18
N ASP A 353 0.40 -14.19 1.19
CA ASP A 353 -0.40 -12.98 1.03
C ASP A 353 0.51 -11.76 0.84
N LEU A 354 0.72 -11.39 -0.43
CA LEU A 354 1.63 -10.30 -0.78
C LEU A 354 1.03 -8.90 -0.64
N ARG A 355 -0.21 -8.76 -0.14
CA ARG A 355 -0.83 -7.44 0.05
C ARG A 355 -0.06 -6.60 1.08
N GLN A 356 0.51 -7.25 2.09
CA GLN A 356 1.30 -6.59 3.11
C GLN A 356 2.61 -6.05 2.53
N ASP A 357 3.38 -6.88 1.84
CA ASP A 357 4.60 -6.46 1.13
C ASP A 357 4.31 -5.39 0.08
N GLN A 358 3.22 -5.54 -0.67
CA GLN A 358 2.80 -4.56 -1.68
C GLN A 358 2.51 -3.20 -1.05
N LEU A 359 1.80 -3.15 0.08
CA LEU A 359 1.55 -1.90 0.81
C LEU A 359 2.86 -1.25 1.27
N VAL A 360 3.78 -2.03 1.84
CA VAL A 360 5.06 -1.51 2.35
C VAL A 360 5.91 -0.95 1.21
N VAL A 361 6.03 -1.67 0.10
CA VAL A 361 6.76 -1.22 -1.08
C VAL A 361 6.14 0.02 -1.70
N GLN A 362 4.80 0.11 -1.74
CA GLN A 362 4.11 1.31 -2.20
C GLN A 362 4.40 2.52 -1.29
N LEU A 363 4.42 2.33 0.03
CA LEU A 363 4.77 3.38 0.98
C LEU A 363 6.23 3.83 0.79
N PHE A 364 7.17 2.90 0.57
CA PHE A 364 8.55 3.26 0.25
C PHE A 364 8.66 4.04 -1.06
N THR A 365 7.85 3.69 -2.07
CA THR A 365 7.80 4.44 -3.34
C THR A 365 7.29 5.86 -3.13
N LEU A 366 6.25 6.04 -2.33
CA LEU A 366 5.75 7.36 -1.95
C LEU A 366 6.82 8.16 -1.20
N MET A 367 7.45 7.56 -0.21
CA MET A 367 8.48 8.19 0.61
C MET A 367 9.70 8.60 -0.22
N ASP A 368 10.18 7.74 -1.13
CA ASP A 368 11.28 8.07 -2.05
C ASP A 368 10.91 9.27 -2.94
N ARG A 369 9.68 9.31 -3.49
CA ARG A 369 9.22 10.47 -4.27
C ARG A 369 9.18 11.76 -3.44
N LEU A 370 8.73 11.69 -2.19
CA LEU A 370 8.70 12.85 -1.29
C LEU A 370 10.10 13.35 -0.95
N LEU A 371 11.06 12.46 -0.71
CA LEU A 371 12.45 12.85 -0.43
C LEU A 371 13.14 13.44 -1.66
N ARG A 372 12.90 12.86 -2.85
CA ARG A 372 13.37 13.45 -4.12
C ARG A 372 12.81 14.85 -4.36
N LYS A 373 11.55 15.11 -3.96
CA LYS A 373 10.94 16.45 -4.06
C LYS A 373 11.67 17.48 -3.18
N GLU A 374 12.23 17.05 -2.06
CA GLU A 374 13.08 17.86 -1.18
C GLU A 374 14.58 17.83 -1.60
N ASN A 375 14.88 17.42 -2.84
CA ASN A 375 16.22 17.28 -3.42
C ASN A 375 17.14 16.27 -2.69
N LEU A 376 16.55 15.27 -2.04
CA LEU A 376 17.27 14.22 -1.35
C LEU A 376 17.10 12.89 -2.08
N ASP A 377 17.99 12.61 -3.05
CA ASP A 377 18.05 11.32 -3.74
C ASP A 377 18.87 10.31 -2.93
N LEU A 378 18.19 9.33 -2.36
CA LEU A 378 18.77 8.29 -1.52
C LEU A 378 19.28 7.08 -2.31
N ARG A 379 19.13 7.05 -3.65
CA ARG A 379 19.46 5.90 -4.50
C ARG A 379 18.78 4.60 -4.05
N LEU A 380 17.52 4.67 -3.60
CA LEU A 380 16.76 3.46 -3.24
C LEU A 380 16.41 2.66 -4.50
N LYS A 381 16.72 1.36 -4.47
CA LYS A 381 16.29 0.42 -5.51
C LYS A 381 14.99 -0.26 -5.07
N LEU A 382 13.88 0.30 -5.50
CA LEU A 382 12.54 -0.20 -5.17
C LEU A 382 12.11 -1.24 -6.21
N PHE A 383 11.90 -2.48 -5.75
CA PHE A 383 11.33 -3.54 -6.57
C PHE A 383 9.81 -3.44 -6.57
N LYS A 384 9.15 -3.91 -7.62
CA LYS A 384 7.69 -3.91 -7.71
C LYS A 384 7.08 -5.17 -7.12
N VAL A 385 5.92 -5.03 -6.47
CA VAL A 385 5.14 -6.14 -5.91
C VAL A 385 3.69 -5.97 -6.35
N LEU A 386 3.07 -7.07 -6.77
CA LEU A 386 1.65 -7.12 -7.09
C LEU A 386 1.04 -8.41 -6.56
N ALA A 387 0.10 -8.28 -5.63
CA ALA A 387 -0.82 -9.37 -5.30
C ALA A 387 -1.74 -9.62 -6.50
N THR A 388 -1.85 -10.88 -6.91
CA THR A 388 -2.75 -11.31 -8.00
C THR A 388 -3.99 -12.02 -7.47
N SER A 389 -3.91 -12.52 -6.22
CA SER A 389 -5.03 -13.03 -5.44
C SER A 389 -4.73 -12.84 -3.95
N ALA A 390 -5.63 -13.29 -3.07
CA ALA A 390 -5.41 -13.27 -1.62
C ALA A 390 -4.27 -14.19 -1.15
N THR A 391 -3.80 -15.13 -1.99
CA THR A 391 -2.76 -16.11 -1.64
C THR A 391 -1.68 -16.25 -2.71
N ALA A 392 -1.61 -15.35 -3.69
CA ALA A 392 -0.61 -15.43 -4.75
C ALA A 392 -0.26 -14.05 -5.28
N GLY A 393 0.94 -13.91 -5.82
CA GLY A 393 1.41 -12.65 -6.39
C GLY A 393 2.76 -12.73 -7.06
N MET A 394 3.16 -11.60 -7.61
CA MET A 394 4.38 -11.38 -8.36
C MET A 394 5.26 -10.37 -7.63
N VAL A 395 6.56 -10.66 -7.56
CA VAL A 395 7.59 -9.76 -7.03
C VAL A 395 8.67 -9.62 -8.08
N GLN A 396 9.05 -8.41 -8.42
CA GLN A 396 10.18 -8.16 -9.31
C GLN A 396 11.47 -8.68 -8.65
N TYR A 397 12.19 -9.54 -9.35
CA TYR A 397 13.50 -10.01 -8.90
C TYR A 397 14.58 -9.01 -9.29
N LEU A 398 15.44 -8.68 -8.34
CA LEU A 398 16.67 -7.93 -8.59
C LEU A 398 17.86 -8.88 -8.35
N PRO A 399 18.88 -8.95 -9.22
CA PRO A 399 20.05 -9.78 -8.94
C PRO A 399 20.73 -9.39 -7.63
N ASN A 400 20.76 -10.31 -6.67
CA ASN A 400 21.19 -10.03 -5.30
C ASN A 400 21.82 -11.25 -4.62
N LYS A 401 22.49 -11.01 -3.48
CA LYS A 401 22.81 -12.01 -2.46
C LYS A 401 22.25 -11.56 -1.12
N THR A 402 21.90 -12.50 -0.24
CA THR A 402 21.68 -12.17 1.17
C THR A 402 22.97 -11.71 1.81
N LEU A 403 22.90 -10.85 2.83
CA LEU A 403 24.08 -10.42 3.56
C LEU A 403 24.81 -11.61 4.17
N SER A 404 24.08 -12.58 4.72
CA SER A 404 24.66 -13.83 5.24
C SER A 404 25.48 -14.56 4.17
N THR A 405 24.92 -14.75 2.97
CA THR A 405 25.61 -15.44 1.87
C THR A 405 26.80 -14.64 1.36
N ALA A 406 26.68 -13.32 1.22
CA ALA A 406 27.77 -12.47 0.76
C ALA A 406 28.97 -12.51 1.72
N VAL A 407 28.73 -12.46 3.03
CA VAL A 407 29.78 -12.55 4.05
C VAL A 407 30.38 -13.96 4.11
N ASN A 408 29.57 -15.01 4.04
CA ASN A 408 30.07 -16.40 4.07
C ASN A 408 30.93 -16.74 2.84
N ASP A 409 30.53 -16.28 1.65
CA ASP A 409 31.23 -16.59 0.39
C ASP A 409 32.53 -15.77 0.23
N HIS A 410 32.56 -14.52 0.69
CA HIS A 410 33.64 -13.57 0.40
C HIS A 410 34.39 -13.07 1.65
N GLY A 411 33.97 -13.46 2.85
CA GLY A 411 34.53 -13.04 4.14
C GLY A 411 34.01 -11.69 4.64
N SER A 412 33.74 -10.73 3.75
CA SER A 412 33.14 -9.43 4.09
C SER A 412 32.31 -8.83 2.96
N LEU A 413 31.43 -7.88 3.28
CA LEU A 413 30.66 -7.14 2.26
C LEU A 413 31.58 -6.33 1.34
N LEU A 414 32.65 -5.74 1.89
CA LEU A 414 33.63 -5.01 1.11
C LEU A 414 34.34 -5.93 0.08
N ALA A 415 34.70 -7.15 0.48
CA ALA A 415 35.30 -8.13 -0.42
C ALA A 415 34.32 -8.59 -1.52
N TYR A 416 33.03 -8.75 -1.18
CA TYR A 416 31.99 -9.01 -2.17
C TYR A 416 31.88 -7.89 -3.20
N LEU A 417 31.78 -6.63 -2.77
CA LEU A 417 31.70 -5.48 -3.70
C LEU A 417 32.96 -5.37 -4.57
N ARG A 418 34.15 -5.54 -3.96
CA ARG A 418 35.44 -5.55 -4.68
C ARG A 418 35.52 -6.65 -5.73
N SER A 419 34.97 -7.84 -5.45
CA SER A 419 35.00 -8.96 -6.40
C SER A 419 34.12 -8.73 -7.64
N ASN A 420 33.06 -7.93 -7.52
CA ASN A 420 32.16 -7.61 -8.63
C ASN A 420 32.59 -6.35 -9.39
N TYR A 421 33.08 -5.32 -8.68
CA TYR A 421 33.49 -4.03 -9.25
C TYR A 421 34.84 -3.56 -8.68
N PRO A 422 35.96 -4.20 -9.11
CA PRO A 422 37.28 -3.84 -8.63
C PRO A 422 37.76 -2.50 -9.23
N ASN A 423 38.39 -1.67 -8.40
CA ASN A 423 39.12 -0.48 -8.83
C ASN A 423 40.40 -0.31 -7.99
N GLU A 424 41.49 -0.92 -8.44
CA GLU A 424 42.79 -0.91 -7.75
C GLU A 424 43.43 0.50 -7.65
N SER A 425 43.00 1.45 -8.49
CA SER A 425 43.53 2.82 -8.47
C SER A 425 43.01 3.67 -7.32
N SER A 426 41.93 3.24 -6.66
CA SER A 426 41.27 4.03 -5.62
C SER A 426 41.55 3.46 -4.22
N VAL A 427 42.60 3.99 -3.58
CA VAL A 427 42.94 3.67 -2.18
C VAL A 427 41.86 4.18 -1.22
N MET A 428 41.22 5.31 -1.54
CA MET A 428 40.18 5.93 -0.71
C MET A 428 38.86 5.14 -0.67
N THR A 429 38.62 4.26 -1.64
CA THR A 429 37.43 3.40 -1.71
C THR A 429 37.78 1.93 -1.50
N TYR A 430 38.93 1.66 -0.88
CA TYR A 430 39.39 0.32 -0.54
C TYR A 430 39.37 -0.64 -1.75
N GLY A 431 39.78 -0.16 -2.93
CA GLY A 431 39.85 -0.99 -4.13
C GLY A 431 38.51 -1.30 -4.80
N VAL A 432 37.42 -0.64 -4.41
CA VAL A 432 36.08 -0.76 -5.03
C VAL A 432 35.81 0.44 -5.91
N GLU A 433 35.05 0.29 -6.99
CA GLU A 433 34.59 1.43 -7.79
C GLU A 433 33.87 2.48 -6.92
N PRO A 434 34.25 3.78 -7.00
CA PRO A 434 33.67 4.82 -6.15
C PRO A 434 32.15 4.93 -6.23
N MET A 435 31.56 4.72 -7.41
CA MET A 435 30.11 4.74 -7.59
C MET A 435 29.43 3.59 -6.83
N VAL A 436 30.03 2.40 -6.78
CA VAL A 436 29.48 1.24 -6.08
C VAL A 436 29.55 1.42 -4.57
N LEU A 437 30.67 1.97 -4.07
CA LEU A 437 30.78 2.31 -2.66
C LEU A 437 29.87 3.48 -2.28
N ASP A 438 29.69 4.49 -3.13
CA ASP A 438 28.73 5.57 -2.90
C ASP A 438 27.28 5.06 -2.94
N ASN A 439 26.92 4.18 -3.89
CA ASN A 439 25.64 3.50 -3.91
C ASN A 439 25.45 2.65 -2.66
N PHE A 440 26.49 1.92 -2.21
CA PHE A 440 26.43 1.14 -0.99
C PHE A 440 26.31 2.05 0.23
N VAL A 441 27.13 3.08 0.41
CA VAL A 441 27.04 3.97 1.57
C VAL A 441 25.73 4.75 1.55
N ARG A 442 25.28 5.29 0.41
CA ARG A 442 23.97 5.94 0.32
C ARG A 442 22.87 4.92 0.58
N SER A 443 22.78 3.82 -0.15
CA SER A 443 21.73 2.83 0.07
C SER A 443 21.83 2.11 1.42
N CYS A 444 23.00 1.96 2.03
CA CYS A 444 23.27 1.28 3.32
C CYS A 444 23.14 2.25 4.48
N ALA A 445 23.88 3.36 4.53
CA ALA A 445 23.77 4.40 5.56
C ALA A 445 22.38 5.06 5.54
N ILE A 446 21.71 5.07 4.38
CA ILE A 446 20.31 5.49 4.26
C ILE A 446 19.36 4.30 4.28
N SER A 447 19.71 3.04 4.05
CA SER A 447 18.84 1.93 4.51
C SER A 447 18.82 1.85 6.04
N THR A 448 19.89 2.27 6.69
CA THR A 448 19.96 2.32 8.15
C THR A 448 19.58 3.67 8.72
N ALA A 449 19.31 4.70 7.90
CA ALA A 449 18.72 5.97 8.32
C ALA A 449 17.36 6.24 7.65
N GLY A 450 17.25 6.19 6.32
CA GLY A 450 16.00 6.16 5.55
C GLY A 450 15.19 4.88 5.71
N TYR A 451 15.66 3.66 5.40
CA TYR A 451 14.89 2.45 5.75
C TYR A 451 14.85 2.26 7.26
N CYS A 452 15.78 2.74 8.08
CA CYS A 452 15.57 2.68 9.53
C CYS A 452 14.51 3.68 9.98
N VAL A 453 14.43 4.88 9.42
CA VAL A 453 13.31 5.80 9.65
C VAL A 453 12.03 5.20 9.11
N MET A 454 12.03 4.61 7.91
CA MET A 454 10.84 4.00 7.33
C MET A 454 10.43 2.73 8.08
N THR A 455 11.36 1.88 8.50
CA THR A 455 11.11 0.67 9.30
C THR A 455 10.84 1.03 10.77
N PHE A 456 11.31 2.18 11.26
CA PHE A 456 10.92 2.73 12.55
C PHE A 456 9.50 3.28 12.48
N LEU A 457 9.19 4.11 11.48
CA LEU A 457 7.86 4.67 11.22
C LEU A 457 6.84 3.56 10.95
N LEU A 458 7.21 2.55 10.16
CA LEU A 458 6.36 1.39 9.85
C LEU A 458 6.50 0.25 10.87
N GLY A 459 7.43 0.34 11.82
CA GLY A 459 7.73 -0.72 12.80
C GLY A 459 7.98 -2.10 12.18
N VAL A 460 8.85 -2.20 11.15
CA VAL A 460 9.14 -3.48 10.47
C VAL A 460 10.00 -4.39 11.36
N GLY A 461 9.45 -5.54 11.71
CA GLY A 461 10.11 -6.57 12.53
C GLY A 461 10.88 -7.60 11.71
N ASP A 462 11.47 -8.57 12.41
CA ASP A 462 12.15 -9.73 11.81
C ASP A 462 13.24 -9.38 10.78
N ARG A 463 14.05 -8.36 11.09
CA ARG A 463 15.22 -7.98 10.26
C ARG A 463 16.45 -8.78 10.72
N HIS A 464 16.84 -9.76 9.93
CA HIS A 464 18.07 -10.55 10.07
C HIS A 464 18.82 -10.60 8.73
N LEU A 465 20.07 -11.10 8.74
CA LEU A 465 20.98 -11.07 7.58
C LEU A 465 20.48 -11.80 6.32
N ASP A 466 19.42 -12.61 6.43
CA ASP A 466 18.79 -13.27 5.27
C ASP A 466 17.68 -12.43 4.63
N ASN A 467 17.08 -11.50 5.38
CA ASN A 467 16.06 -10.56 4.89
C ASN A 467 16.68 -9.25 4.39
N LEU A 468 18.00 -9.12 4.50
CA LEU A 468 18.79 -8.01 3.99
C LEU A 468 19.54 -8.48 2.75
N LEU A 469 19.35 -7.76 1.64
CA LEU A 469 19.89 -8.13 0.35
C LEU A 469 20.83 -7.03 -0.17
N VAL A 470 21.91 -7.47 -0.84
CA VAL A 470 22.88 -6.60 -1.48
C VAL A 470 23.03 -6.98 -2.96
N CYS A 471 22.87 -5.99 -3.84
CA CYS A 471 23.14 -6.12 -5.25
C CYS A 471 24.65 -6.02 -5.51
N PRO A 472 25.16 -6.62 -6.60
CA PRO A 472 26.55 -6.44 -7.03
C PRO A 472 26.94 -4.97 -7.23
N ASP A 473 25.99 -4.14 -7.69
CA ASP A 473 26.18 -2.71 -7.99
C ASP A 473 26.17 -1.78 -6.74
N GLY A 474 26.18 -2.39 -5.54
CA GLY A 474 26.19 -1.69 -4.25
C GLY A 474 24.81 -1.37 -3.70
N HIS A 475 23.71 -1.56 -4.44
CA HIS A 475 22.37 -1.26 -3.89
C HIS A 475 21.97 -2.26 -2.81
N PHE A 476 21.56 -1.72 -1.67
CA PHE A 476 21.03 -2.47 -0.54
C PHE A 476 19.52 -2.32 -0.43
N PHE A 477 18.81 -3.41 -0.09
CA PHE A 477 17.36 -3.38 0.12
C PHE A 477 16.88 -4.48 1.07
N HIS A 478 15.72 -4.25 1.69
CA HIS A 478 15.06 -5.20 2.59
C HIS A 478 13.99 -5.99 1.82
N VAL A 479 13.77 -7.23 2.21
CA VAL A 479 12.67 -8.07 1.71
C VAL A 479 11.89 -8.70 2.85
N ASP A 480 10.78 -9.35 2.51
CA ASP A 480 9.89 -10.07 3.42
C ASP A 480 9.33 -9.16 4.50
N PHE A 481 8.22 -8.48 4.23
CA PHE A 481 7.63 -7.54 5.18
C PHE A 481 6.52 -8.17 6.03
N GLY A 482 6.61 -9.46 6.36
CA GLY A 482 5.59 -10.19 7.12
C GLY A 482 5.30 -9.66 8.54
N TYR A 483 6.24 -8.91 9.13
CA TYR A 483 6.09 -8.29 10.45
C TYR A 483 6.21 -6.76 10.34
N ILE A 484 5.11 -6.04 10.54
CA ILE A 484 5.06 -4.57 10.54
C ILE A 484 4.26 -4.02 11.73
N LEU A 485 4.30 -2.68 11.89
CA LEU A 485 3.62 -1.90 12.93
C LEU A 485 3.99 -2.34 14.36
N GLY A 486 5.27 -2.64 14.57
CA GLY A 486 5.85 -3.00 15.87
C GLY A 486 5.72 -4.48 16.23
N ARG A 487 5.11 -5.29 15.36
CA ARG A 487 5.16 -6.75 15.50
C ARG A 487 6.56 -7.24 15.18
N ASP A 488 7.07 -8.15 15.99
CA ASP A 488 8.32 -8.86 15.76
C ASP A 488 8.18 -10.25 16.39
N PRO A 489 8.74 -11.32 15.79
CA PRO A 489 8.74 -12.64 16.42
C PRO A 489 9.53 -12.67 17.74
N LYS A 490 10.43 -11.72 17.96
CA LYS A 490 11.24 -11.61 19.18
C LYS A 490 10.61 -10.63 20.17
N PRO A 491 10.62 -10.91 21.49
CA PRO A 491 9.88 -10.13 22.49
C PRO A 491 10.40 -8.69 22.73
N PHE A 492 11.60 -8.33 22.25
CA PHE A 492 12.16 -6.98 22.38
C PHE A 492 13.02 -6.61 21.16
N PRO A 493 12.41 -6.24 20.04
CA PRO A 493 13.18 -5.81 18.89
C PRO A 493 13.92 -4.49 19.18
N PRO A 494 15.20 -4.36 18.80
CA PRO A 494 15.85 -3.05 18.82
C PRO A 494 15.13 -2.12 17.84
N LEU A 495 14.99 -0.85 18.23
CA LEU A 495 14.34 0.19 17.43
C LEU A 495 15.12 0.51 16.15
N LEU A 496 16.45 0.37 16.21
CA LEU A 496 17.35 0.56 15.08
C LEU A 496 17.85 -0.81 14.63
N LYS A 497 17.66 -1.15 13.35
CA LYS A 497 18.01 -2.47 12.78
C LYS A 497 19.30 -2.37 11.95
N ILE A 498 20.44 -2.17 12.61
CA ILE A 498 21.78 -2.16 12.01
C ILE A 498 22.57 -3.39 12.49
N SER A 499 23.18 -4.14 11.58
CA SER A 499 24.04 -5.27 11.92
C SER A 499 25.52 -4.87 11.91
N LYS A 500 26.37 -5.64 12.60
CA LYS A 500 27.81 -5.37 12.66
C LYS A 500 28.46 -5.43 11.28
N GLU A 501 28.03 -6.37 10.45
CA GLU A 501 28.51 -6.60 9.09
C GLU A 501 28.21 -5.44 8.14
N MET A 502 27.25 -4.57 8.48
CA MET A 502 26.96 -3.35 7.70
C MET A 502 27.88 -2.19 8.08
N VAL A 503 28.44 -2.22 9.30
CA VAL A 503 29.32 -1.19 9.84
C VAL A 503 30.78 -1.50 9.53
N ASP A 504 31.15 -2.78 9.63
CA ASP A 504 32.45 -3.35 9.23
C ASP A 504 32.62 -3.34 7.70
#